data_AF-A0A7K4HRI1-F1
#
_entry.id   AF-A0A7K4HRI1-F1
#
_cell.length_a   1.000
_cell.length_b   1.000
_cell.length_c   1.000
_cell.angle_alpha   90.00
_cell.angle_beta   90.00
_cell.angle_gamma   90.00
#
_symmetry.space_group_name_H-M   'P 1'
#
loop_
_entity.id
_entity.type
_entity.pdbx_description
1 polymer ?
#
loop_
_entity_poly.entity_id
_entity_poly.type
_entity_poly.pdbx_seq_one_letter_code
_entity_poly.pdbx_strand_id
1 'polypeptide(L)'
;MKRVGIRMDALAQIIEDLNKNEELRNIFGEPVAGRLLVIAEFADGDVDLRIEENGDVGMGDTESRRFVEIIDRVVFTNLNRSQYSSGSN
;
A
#
# COMPACT_ATOMS: atom_id res chain seq x y z
N MET A 1 -17.53 -16.00 -1.51
CA MET A 1 -16.30 -15.22 -1.73
C MET A 1 -16.59 -13.75 -1.46
N LYS A 2 -15.71 -13.08 -0.72
CA LYS A 2 -15.87 -11.67 -0.34
C LYS A 2 -15.05 -10.81 -1.30
N ARG A 3 -15.72 -10.00 -2.12
CA ARG A 3 -15.04 -8.99 -2.96
C ARG A 3 -14.61 -7.84 -2.06
N VAL A 4 -13.32 -7.54 -2.05
CA VAL A 4 -12.73 -6.39 -1.35
C VAL A 4 -12.20 -5.45 -2.41
N GLY A 5 -12.51 -4.15 -2.27
CA GLY A 5 -12.03 -3.11 -3.17
C GLY A 5 -11.57 -1.92 -2.36
N ILE A 6 -10.60 -1.18 -2.90
CA ILE A 6 -10.10 0.07 -2.32
C ILE A 6 -10.67 1.20 -3.16
N ARG A 7 -11.25 2.22 -2.50
CA ARG A 7 -11.69 3.42 -3.20
C ARG A 7 -10.48 4.17 -3.77
N MET A 8 -10.62 4.75 -4.95
CA MET A 8 -9.52 5.44 -5.63
C MET A 8 -8.97 6.64 -4.84
N ASP A 9 -9.80 7.33 -4.07
CA ASP A 9 -9.38 8.43 -3.20
C ASP A 9 -8.64 7.92 -1.95
N ALA A 10 -9.08 6.79 -1.38
CA ALA A 10 -8.33 6.13 -0.32
C ALA A 10 -6.95 5.64 -0.83
N LEU A 11 -6.88 5.15 -2.08
CA LEU A 11 -5.61 4.79 -2.71
C LEU A 11 -4.70 6.03 -2.89
N ALA A 12 -5.26 7.17 -3.30
CA ALA A 12 -4.50 8.42 -3.39
C ALA A 12 -3.92 8.85 -2.02
N GLN A 13 -4.70 8.70 -0.94
CA GLN A 13 -4.21 8.99 0.42
C GLN A 13 -3.13 8.00 0.86
N ILE A 14 -3.28 6.71 0.55
CA ILE A 14 -2.24 5.69 0.80
C ILE A 14 -0.94 6.10 0.12
N ILE A 15 -0.99 6.49 -1.16
CA ILE A 15 0.19 6.95 -1.92
C ILE A 15 0.84 8.16 -1.25
N GLU A 16 0.04 9.14 -0.84
CA GLU A 16 0.54 10.34 -0.15
C GLU A 16 1.21 9.99 1.18
N ASP A 17 0.61 9.12 1.97
CA ASP A 17 1.12 8.71 3.28
C ASP A 17 2.40 7.87 3.16
N LEU A 18 2.47 6.99 2.16
CA LEU A 18 3.70 6.24 1.84
C LEU A 18 4.81 7.20 1.42
N ASN A 19 4.49 8.16 0.55
CA ASN A 19 5.45 9.18 0.13
C ASN A 19 5.93 10.06 1.28
N LYS A 20 5.19 10.21 2.39
CA LYS A 20 5.59 10.98 3.58
C LYS A 20 6.35 10.17 4.63
N ASN A 21 6.40 8.84 4.50
CA ASN A 21 7.05 8.00 5.50
C ASN A 21 8.58 8.08 5.40
N GLU A 22 9.24 8.61 6.44
CA GLU A 22 10.69 8.81 6.46
C GLU A 22 11.49 7.50 6.34
N GLU A 23 11.02 6.42 6.95
CA GLU A 23 11.69 5.12 6.90
C GLU A 23 11.62 4.53 5.48
N LEU A 24 10.45 4.61 4.83
CA LEU A 24 10.33 4.20 3.43
C LEU A 24 11.13 5.09 2.49
N ARG A 25 11.22 6.40 2.74
CA ARG A 25 12.07 7.30 1.95
C ARG A 25 13.55 6.91 2.04
N ASN A 26 14.00 6.44 3.21
CA ASN A 26 15.38 5.96 3.38
C ASN A 26 15.65 4.68 2.58
N ILE A 27 14.64 3.82 2.41
CA ILE A 27 14.74 2.56 1.65
C ILE A 27 14.59 2.81 0.14
N PHE A 28 13.58 3.57 -0.28
CA PHE A 28 13.13 3.67 -1.67
C PHE A 28 13.49 4.99 -2.37
N GLY A 29 13.92 6.00 -1.61
CA GLY A 29 14.07 7.37 -2.10
C GLY A 29 12.74 8.13 -2.18
N GLU A 30 12.76 9.27 -2.85
CA GLU A 30 11.60 10.16 -3.00
C GLU A 30 11.29 10.40 -4.50
N PRO A 31 10.05 10.17 -4.96
CA PRO A 31 8.90 9.64 -4.21
C PRO A 31 8.96 8.11 -4.02
N VAL A 32 8.60 7.63 -2.82
CA VAL A 32 8.52 6.20 -2.47
C VAL A 32 7.64 5.44 -3.47
N ALA A 33 6.48 6.02 -3.82
CA ALA A 33 5.53 5.40 -4.73
C ALA A 33 6.08 5.17 -6.14
N GLY A 34 7.17 5.84 -6.53
CA GLY A 34 7.86 5.57 -7.80
C GLY A 34 8.54 4.20 -7.87
N ARG A 35 8.67 3.51 -6.72
CA ARG A 35 9.27 2.16 -6.59
C ARG A 35 8.26 1.07 -6.26
N LEU A 36 6.97 1.41 -6.21
CA LEU A 36 5.91 0.48 -5.82
C LEU A 36 4.96 0.23 -6.99
N LEU A 37 4.38 -0.97 -7.02
CA LEU A 37 3.39 -1.39 -8.00
C LEU A 37 2.13 -1.91 -7.32
N VAL A 38 0.98 -1.68 -7.94
CA VAL A 38 -0.24 -2.43 -7.62
C VAL A 38 -0.28 -3.63 -8.56
N ILE A 39 -0.19 -4.83 -8.00
CA ILE A 39 -0.27 -6.09 -8.72
C ILE A 39 -1.70 -6.62 -8.61
N ALA A 40 -2.25 -7.02 -9.76
CA ALA A 40 -3.52 -7.73 -9.84
C ALA A 40 -3.25 -9.17 -10.29
N GLU A 41 -3.39 -10.13 -9.37
CA GLU A 41 -3.19 -11.54 -9.65
C GLU A 41 -4.57 -12.21 -9.82
N PHE A 42 -4.76 -12.89 -10.96
CA PHE A 42 -5.96 -13.69 -11.20
C PHE A 42 -5.69 -15.12 -10.72
N ALA A 43 -6.35 -15.53 -9.65
CA ALA A 43 -6.28 -16.89 -9.12
C ALA A 43 -7.68 -17.43 -8.89
N ASP A 44 -7.95 -18.64 -9.41
CA ASP A 44 -9.20 -19.39 -9.18
C ASP A 44 -10.52 -18.60 -9.43
N GLY A 45 -10.50 -17.69 -10.41
CA GLY A 45 -11.67 -16.87 -10.78
C GLY A 45 -11.80 -15.54 -10.03
N ASP A 46 -10.84 -15.24 -9.15
CA ASP A 46 -10.82 -14.05 -8.31
C ASP A 46 -9.61 -13.16 -8.62
N VAL A 47 -9.75 -11.86 -8.34
CA VAL A 47 -8.67 -10.87 -8.45
C VAL A 47 -8.15 -10.57 -7.06
N ASP A 48 -6.88 -10.87 -6.82
CA ASP A 48 -6.14 -10.42 -5.65
C ASP A 48 -5.35 -9.16 -5.99
N LEU A 49 -5.44 -8.13 -5.14
CA LEU A 49 -4.78 -6.84 -5.33
C LEU A 49 -3.72 -6.65 -4.24
N ARG A 50 -2.46 -6.50 -4.64
CA ARG A 50 -1.32 -6.34 -3.72
C ARG A 50 -0.51 -5.11 -4.07
N ILE A 51 0.15 -4.52 -3.07
CA ILE A 51 1.17 -3.49 -3.28
C ILE A 51 2.53 -4.14 -3.10
N GLU A 52 3.38 -4.06 -4.10
CA GLU A 52 4.69 -4.71 -4.12
C GLU A 52 5.80 -3.73 -4.52
N GLU A 53 7.03 -4.07 -4.18
CA GLU A 53 8.23 -3.39 -4.67
C GLU A 53 8.48 -3.76 -6.14
N ASN A 54 8.99 -2.83 -6.95
CA ASN A 54 9.07 -2.99 -8.41
C ASN A 54 10.31 -3.76 -8.92
N GLY A 55 11.13 -4.33 -8.03
CA GLY A 55 12.36 -5.05 -8.32
C GLY A 55 13.62 -4.19 -8.46
N ASP A 56 13.54 -2.87 -8.26
CA ASP A 56 14.65 -1.94 -8.44
C ASP A 56 15.49 -1.73 -7.18
N VAL A 57 14.99 -2.12 -6.01
CA VAL A 57 15.66 -1.91 -4.71
C VAL A 57 16.13 -3.23 -4.12
N GLY A 58 17.45 -3.39 -4.00
CA GLY A 58 18.05 -4.52 -3.31
C GLY A 58 17.87 -4.43 -1.81
N MET A 59 16.73 -4.92 -1.31
CA MET A 59 16.42 -4.94 0.13
C MET A 59 16.96 -6.19 0.82
N GLY A 60 17.55 -6.02 2.00
CA GLY A 60 17.83 -7.12 2.91
C GLY A 60 16.59 -7.57 3.71
N ASP A 61 16.67 -8.72 4.37
CA ASP A 61 15.55 -9.31 5.14
C ASP A 61 14.90 -8.34 6.14
N THR A 62 15.71 -7.51 6.81
CA THR A 62 15.22 -6.53 7.80
C THR A 62 14.42 -5.40 7.13
N GLU A 63 14.91 -4.88 6.00
CA GLU A 63 14.24 -3.82 5.23
C GLU A 63 12.94 -4.34 4.63
N SER A 64 12.96 -5.56 4.10
CA SER A 64 11.76 -6.22 3.56
C SER A 64 10.67 -6.39 4.64
N ARG A 65 11.03 -6.81 5.86
CA ARG A 65 10.05 -6.91 6.96
C ARG A 65 9.49 -5.55 7.34
N ARG A 66 10.35 -4.52 7.43
CA ARG A 66 9.92 -3.16 7.76
C ARG A 66 9.01 -2.56 6.69
N PHE A 67 9.34 -2.78 5.42
CA PHE A 67 8.50 -2.38 4.30
C PHE A 67 7.09 -2.95 4.43
N VAL A 68 6.95 -4.27 4.64
CA VAL A 68 5.65 -4.93 4.78
C VAL A 68 4.86 -4.36 5.97
N GLU A 69 5.50 -4.24 7.14
CA GLU A 69 4.84 -3.70 8.34
C GLU A 69 4.33 -2.26 8.15
N ILE A 70 5.09 -1.42 7.45
CA ILE A 70 4.70 -0.03 7.20
C ILE A 70 3.54 0.02 6.19
N ILE A 71 3.60 -0.76 5.11
CA ILE A 71 2.52 -0.85 4.11
C ILE A 71 1.23 -1.29 4.78
N ASP A 72 1.26 -2.36 5.58
CA ASP A 72 0.09 -2.85 6.31
C ASP A 72 -0.51 -1.77 7.20
N ARG A 73 0.33 -1.04 7.94
CA ARG A 73 -0.12 0.04 8.82
C ARG A 73 -0.76 1.19 8.04
N VAL A 74 -0.15 1.63 6.94
CA VAL A 74 -0.64 2.75 6.13
C VAL A 74 -1.94 2.39 5.43
N VAL A 75 -2.02 1.20 4.84
CA VAL A 75 -3.22 0.69 4.17
C VAL A 75 -4.36 0.53 5.19
N PHE A 76 -4.13 -0.15 6.31
CA PHE A 76 -5.15 -0.35 7.34
C PHE A 76 -5.70 0.97 7.89
N THR A 77 -4.82 1.94 8.16
CA THR A 77 -5.20 3.27 8.64
C THR A 77 -6.14 3.98 7.67
N ASN A 78 -5.80 3.97 6.39
CA ASN A 78 -6.56 4.65 5.35
C ASN A 78 -7.90 3.96 5.03
N LEU A 79 -7.93 2.62 5.05
CA LEU A 79 -9.16 1.87 4.88
C LEU A 79 -10.14 2.13 6.02
N ASN A 80 -9.67 2.14 7.28
CA ASN A 80 -10.53 2.45 8.41
C ASN A 80 -11.01 3.91 8.40
N ARG A 81 -10.13 4.86 8.07
CA ARG A 81 -10.50 6.28 7.91
C ARG A 81 -11.61 6.46 6.87
N SER A 82 -11.55 5.74 5.75
CA SER A 82 -12.60 5.77 4.73
C SER A 82 -13.95 5.27 5.23
N GLN A 83 -13.99 4.27 6.13
CA GLN A 83 -15.22 3.74 6.70
C GLN A 83 -15.91 4.73 7.66
N TYR A 84 -15.13 5.48 8.46
CA TYR A 84 -15.66 6.54 9.33
C TYR A 84 -16.10 7.79 8.55
N SER A 85 -15.59 8.01 7.34
CA SER A 85 -15.98 9.13 6.48
C SER A 85 -17.37 8.95 5.85
N SER A 86 -17.85 7.71 5.75
CA SER A 86 -19.16 7.35 5.19
C SER A 86 -20.28 7.23 6.23
N GLY A 87 -20.00 7.48 7.52
CA GLY A 87 -20.96 7.38 8.63
C GLY A 87 -21.64 8.69 9.02
N SER A 88 -21.55 9.75 8.21
CA SER A 88 -22.16 11.05 8.48
C SER A 88 -23.02 11.47 7.30
N ASN A 89 -24.28 11.03 7.30
CA ASN A 89 -25.41 11.65 6.61
C ASN A 89 -26.71 11.25 7.30
#